data_AF-A0A0A1TXF2-F1
#
_entry.id   AF-A0A0A1TXF2-F1
#
_cell.length_a   1.000
_cell.length_b   1.000
_cell.length_c   1.000
_cell.angle_alpha   90.00
_cell.angle_beta   90.00
_cell.angle_gamma   90.00
#
_symmetry.space_group_name_H-M   'P 1'
#
loop_
_entity.id
_entity.type
_entity.pdbx_description
1 polymer ?
#
loop_
_entity_poly.entity_id
_entity_poly.type
_entity_poly.pdbx_seq_one_letter_code
_entity_poly.pdbx_strand_id
1 'polypeptide(L)' 'RKNDPIDFKMRVKITLDSAKGLEYLHNNGILHRDVKPDNTLVVSLNKKDAVNGKLTDFGASRNINSLLSNMHSLKVLEHQ' A
#
# COMPACT_ATOMS: atom_id res chain seq x y z
N ARG A 1 -8.78 5.25 -25.55
CA ARG A 1 -9.78 4.15 -25.52
C ARG A 1 -11.11 4.80 -25.14
N LYS A 2 -12.12 4.80 -26.02
CA LYS A 2 -13.30 5.69 -25.93
C LYS A 2 -14.36 5.27 -24.89
N ASN A 3 -14.24 4.11 -24.25
CA ASN A 3 -15.24 3.56 -23.30
C ASN A 3 -14.61 3.07 -21.99
N ASP A 4 -13.65 3.81 -21.43
CA ASP A 4 -13.11 3.46 -20.11
C ASP A 4 -14.15 3.87 -19.03
N PRO A 5 -14.65 2.94 -18.19
CA PRO A 5 -15.69 3.25 -17.20
C PRO A 5 -15.21 4.23 -16.13
N ILE A 6 -13.90 4.41 -16.00
CA ILE A 6 -13.25 5.31 -15.06
C ILE A 6 -12.43 6.31 -15.87
N ASP A 7 -12.81 7.59 -15.86
CA ASP A 7 -12.05 8.62 -16.58
C ASP A 7 -10.65 8.86 -15.98
N PHE A 8 -9.78 9.52 -16.75
CA PHE A 8 -8.39 9.75 -16.35
C PHE A 8 -8.26 10.49 -15.02
N LYS A 9 -9.12 11.48 -14.75
CA LYS A 9 -9.07 12.24 -13.49
C LYS A 9 -9.41 11.35 -12.29
N MET A 10 -10.39 10.46 -12.45
CA MET A 10 -10.71 9.49 -11.41
C MET A 10 -9.58 8.49 -11.18
N ARG A 11 -8.91 8.02 -12.24
CA ARG A 11 -7.73 7.14 -12.09
C ARG A 11 -6.61 7.81 -11.30
N VAL A 12 -6.29 9.06 -11.63
CA VAL A 12 -5.29 9.85 -10.88
C VAL A 12 -5.68 9.97 -9.41
N LYS A 13 -6.96 10.23 -9.12
CA LYS A 13 -7.46 10.33 -7.75
C LYS A 13 -7.30 9.01 -6.97
N ILE A 14 -7.69 7.89 -7.57
CA ILE A 14 -7.52 6.55 -6.98
C ILE A 14 -6.04 6.25 -6.71
N THR A 15 -5.15 6.55 -7.67
CA THR A 15 -3.71 6.35 -7.49
C THR A 15 -3.15 7.23 -6.37
N LEU A 16 -3.61 8.47 -6.25
CA LEU A 16 -3.21 9.36 -5.16
C LEU A 16 -3.68 8.84 -3.79
N ASP A 17 -4.89 8.30 -3.70
CA ASP A 17 -5.39 7.70 -2.47
C ASP A 17 -4.58 6.46 -2.08
N SER A 18 -4.21 5.61 -3.05
CA SER A 18 -3.30 4.47 -2.82
C SER A 18 -1.92 4.93 -2.35
N ALA A 19 -1.37 6.02 -2.92
CA ALA A 19 -0.08 6.56 -2.50
C ALA A 19 -0.12 7.09 -1.06
N LYS A 20 -1.21 7.76 -0.64
CA LYS A 20 -1.42 8.18 0.75
C LYS A 20 -1.55 6.98 1.70
N GLY A 21 -2.25 5.94 1.27
CA GLY A 21 -2.31 4.68 2.02
C GLY A 21 -0.92 4.07 2.20
N LEU A 22 -0.10 4.06 1.16
CA LEU A 22 1.26 3.53 1.21
C LEU A 22 2.17 4.37 2.11
N GLU A 23 2.08 5.70 2.05
CA GLU A 23 2.76 6.62 2.96
C GLU A 23 2.41 6.31 4.42
N TYR A 24 1.11 6.14 4.72
CA TYR A 24 0.67 5.74 6.06
C TYR A 24 1.30 4.42 6.51
N LEU A 25 1.33 3.40 5.65
CA LEU A 25 1.96 2.11 5.98
C LEU A 25 3.44 2.27 6.28
N HIS A 26 4.17 3.01 5.45
CA HIS A 26 5.61 3.24 5.62
C HIS A 26 5.91 3.99 6.93
N ASN A 27 5.12 5.01 7.26
CA ASN A 27 5.26 5.75 8.52
C ASN A 27 5.01 4.87 9.77
N ASN A 28 4.27 3.77 9.61
CA ASN A 28 4.01 2.78 10.65
C ASN A 28 4.93 1.54 10.56
N GLY A 29 6.01 1.63 9.77
CA GLY A 29 6.98 0.55 9.64
C GLY A 29 6.41 -0.70 8.95
N ILE A 30 5.40 -0.55 8.09
CA ILE A 30 4.80 -1.65 7.33
C ILE A 30 5.18 -1.50 5.86
N LEU A 31 5.86 -2.51 5.32
CA LEU A 31 6.08 -2.66 3.88
C LEU A 31 4.94 -3.48 3.27
N HIS A 32 4.25 -2.94 2.27
CA HIS A 32 3.17 -3.66 1.57
C HIS A 32 3.68 -4.76 0.63
N ARG A 33 4.78 -4.49 -0.10
CA ARG A 33 5.48 -5.41 -1.02
C ARG A 33 4.72 -5.99 -2.21
N ASP A 34 3.44 -5.66 -2.40
CA ASP A 34 2.63 -6.12 -3.55
C ASP A 34 1.72 -5.00 -4.07
N VAL A 35 2.32 -3.84 -4.35
CA VAL A 35 1.60 -2.65 -4.86
C VAL A 35 1.34 -2.83 -6.35
N LYS A 36 0.07 -3.05 -6.70
CA LYS A 36 -0.42 -3.18 -8.08
C LYS A 36 -1.89 -2.76 -8.16
N PRO A 37 -2.42 -2.49 -9.37
CA PRO A 37 -3.83 -2.10 -9.53
C PRO A 37 -4.83 -3.10 -8.93
N ASP A 38 -4.57 -4.40 -9.04
CA ASP A 38 -5.40 -5.47 -8.49
C ASP A 38 -5.58 -5.38 -6.97
N ASN A 39 -4.59 -4.79 -6.28
CA ASN A 39 -4.59 -4.58 -4.83
C ASN A 39 -5.03 -3.16 -4.44
N THR A 40 -5.71 -2.44 -5.33
CA THR A 40 -6.38 -1.17 -5.04
C THR A 40 -7.88 -1.31 -5.26
N LEU A 41 -8.65 -1.29 -4.18
CA LEU A 41 -10.11 -1.32 -4.23
C LEU A 41 -10.66 0.07 -4.56
N VAL A 42 -11.54 0.12 -5.55
CA VAL A 42 -12.35 1.31 -5.83
C VAL A 42 -13.54 1.31 -4.87
N VAL A 43 -13.50 2.18 -3.86
CA VAL A 43 -14.54 2.25 -2.81
C VAL A 43 -15.65 3.26 -3.12
N SER A 44 -15.41 4.16 -4.08
CA SER A 44 -16.40 5.09 -4.59
C SER A 44 -16.02 5.56 -5.99
N LEU A 45 -17.02 5.85 -6.83
CA LEU A 45 -16.87 6.54 -8.12
C LEU A 45 -17.39 7.99 -8.07
N ASN A 46 -17.85 8.46 -6.92
CA ASN A 46 -18.21 9.86 -6.75
C ASN A 46 -16.93 10.69 -6.57
N LYS A 47 -16.68 11.61 -7.51
CA LYS A 47 -15.51 12.50 -7.50
C LYS A 47 -15.47 13.43 -6.29
N LYS A 48 -16.61 13.67 -5.64
CA LYS A 48 -16.73 14.55 -4.46
C LYS A 48 -16.35 13.86 -3.14
N ASP A 49 -16.28 12.53 -3.11
CA ASP A 49 -15.94 11.81 -1.89
C ASP A 49 -14.48 12.05 -1.53
N ALA A 50 -14.13 12.01 -0.24
CA ALA A 50 -12.74 12.25 0.17
C ALA A 50 -11.77 11.15 -0.30
N VAL A 51 -12.27 9.92 -0.44
CA VAL A 51 -11.49 8.73 -0.79
C VAL A 51 -12.24 7.91 -1.83
N ASN A 52 -11.55 7.54 -2.90
CA ASN A 52 -12.04 6.68 -3.98
C ASN A 52 -11.25 5.38 -4.10
N GLY A 53 -10.00 5.35 -3.63
CA GLY A 53 -9.14 4.17 -3.63
C GLY A 53 -8.71 3.73 -2.23
N LYS A 54 -8.58 2.41 -2.00
CA LYS A 54 -7.94 1.85 -0.80
C LYS A 54 -7.02 0.70 -1.16
N LEU A 55 -5.85 0.62 -0.52
CA LEU A 55 -4.98 -0.56 -0.62
C LEU A 55 -5.62 -1.77 0.07
N THR A 56 -5.39 -2.95 -0.49
CA THR A 56 -5.82 -4.24 0.04
C THR A 56 -4.72 -5.28 -0.10
N ASP A 57 -4.97 -6.48 0.38
CA ASP A 57 -4.08 -7.65 0.30
C ASP A 57 -2.73 -7.45 0.99
N PHE A 58 -2.76 -7.62 2.31
CA PHE A 58 -1.59 -7.54 3.16
C PHE A 58 -0.88 -8.89 3.35
N GLY A 59 -1.19 -9.92 2.55
CA GLY A 59 -0.58 -11.26 2.69
C GLY A 59 0.93 -11.25 2.51
N ALA A 60 1.42 -10.37 1.63
CA ALA A 60 2.86 -10.14 1.41
C ALA A 60 3.47 -9.12 2.38
N SER A 61 2.70 -8.45 3.24
CA SER A 61 3.19 -7.33 4.04
C SER A 61 4.17 -7.76 5.13
N ARG A 62 5.08 -6.86 5.53
CA ARG A 62 6.05 -7.10 6.61
C ARG A 62 6.21 -5.89 7.50
N ASN A 63 6.36 -6.15 8.80
CA ASN A 63 6.74 -5.11 9.75
C ASN A 63 8.27 -4.98 9.77
N ILE A 64 8.78 -3.79 9.48
CA ILE A 64 10.21 -3.46 9.42
C ILE A 64 10.86 -3.65 10.78
N ASN A 65 10.19 -3.29 11.88
CA ASN A 65 10.74 -3.46 13.22
C ASN A 65 10.94 -4.94 13.56
N SER A 66 10.04 -5.81 13.09
CA SER A 66 10.22 -7.27 13.20
C SER A 66 11.36 -7.81 12.33
N LEU A 67 11.62 -7.21 11.17
CA LEU A 67 12.78 -7.58 10.33
C LEU A 67 14.09 -7.20 11.01
N LEU A 68 14.16 -6.00 11.59
CA LEU A 68 15.34 -5.50 12.31
C LEU A 68 15.62 -6.30 13.58
N SER A 69 14.59 -6.69 14.34
CA SER A 69 14.77 -7.55 15.51
C SER A 69 15.35 -8.92 15.14
N ASN A 70 14.87 -9.52 14.03
CA ASN A 70 15.38 -10.81 13.57
C ASN A 70 16.83 -10.73 13.10
N MET A 71 17.21 -9.65 12.39
CA MET A 71 18.61 -9.43 12.00
C MET A 71 19.53 -9.20 13.20
N HIS A 72 19.05 -8.51 14.24
CA HIS A 72 19.83 -8.30 15.45
C HIS A 72 20.03 -9.61 16.23
N SER A 73 18.99 -10.44 16.35
CA SER A 73 19.10 -11.77 16.96
C SER A 73 20.05 -12.70 16.21
N LEU A 74 20.04 -12.67 14.87
CA LEU A 74 20.96 -13.49 14.06
C LEU A 74 22.42 -13.05 14.22
N LYS A 75 22.70 -11.73 14.27
CA LYS A 75 24.05 -11.22 14.52
C LYS A 75 24.58 -11.55 15.92
N VAL A 76 23.71 -11.62 16.93
CA VAL A 76 24.11 -12.00 18.30
C VAL A 76 24.44 -13.49 18.37
N LEU A 77 23.74 -14.34 17.63
CA LEU A 77 24.01 -15.79 17.56
C LEU A 77 25.29 -16.14 16.79
N GLU A 78 25.71 -15.32 15.82
CA GLU A 78 26.99 -15.50 15.11
C GLU A 78 28.22 -15.07 15.93
N HIS A 79 28.02 -14.41 17.09
CA HIS A 79 29.09 -13.94 17.97
C HIS A 79 29.07 -14.59 19.35
N GLN A 80 28.33 -15.69 19.51
CA GLN A 80 28.40 -16.63 20.65
C GLN A 80 28.95 -17.96 20.17
#